data_AF-A0A3A5HFX4-F1
#
_entry.id   AF-A0A3A5HFX4-F1
#
_cell.length_a   1.000
_cell.length_b   1.000
_cell.length_c   1.000
_cell.angle_alpha   90.00
_cell.angle_beta   90.00
_cell.angle_gamma   90.00
#
_symmetry.space_group_name_H-M   'P 1'
#
loop_
_entity.id
_entity.type
_entity.pdbx_description
1 polymer ?
#
loop_
_entity_poly.entity_id
_entity_poly.type
_entity_poly.pdbx_seq_one_letter_code
_entity_poly.pdbx_strand_id
1 'polypeptide(L)'
;MTPMPTDRPLDDVTAELTALLGSIDPLERTDQAYGELARWIRTGVYDELLAGLGDGMSAGLEVGLGETGTDTVFRRSWSARLMADCVARENAIRVLPARQLLVWGDRVATWFVREGDLRGHVEGKGPALALSHGADAIAELAVSQHFGLPELTVLLDVLADRTLLPTGTRLVSGEPDRLARATIAILGRDIVPMSILEPWVARLANGAIAIDPAGQAACRSFNTQNYLRALHLQVTLGTPGSGRPGVRSDLLLVLVEALRETNRELRAS
;
A
#
# COMPACT_ATOMS: atom_id res chain seq x y z
N MET A 1 -7.09 -20.54 -20.89
CA MET A 1 -7.41 -20.80 -19.48
C MET A 1 -6.38 -21.81 -19.01
N THR A 2 -5.36 -21.44 -18.22
CA THR A 2 -4.36 -22.41 -17.76
C THR A 2 -4.97 -23.19 -16.59
N PRO A 3 -5.32 -24.48 -16.77
CA PRO A 3 -5.90 -25.29 -15.71
C PRO A 3 -4.91 -25.45 -14.56
N MET A 4 -5.40 -25.83 -13.38
CA MET A 4 -4.54 -26.29 -12.28
C MET A 4 -3.63 -27.41 -12.79
N PRO A 5 -2.33 -27.41 -12.45
CA PRO A 5 -1.49 -28.58 -12.68
C PRO A 5 -2.11 -29.80 -11.99
N THR A 6 -2.42 -30.84 -12.75
CA THR A 6 -2.99 -32.10 -12.22
C THR A 6 -1.93 -33.17 -11.98
N ASP A 7 -0.70 -32.89 -12.42
CA ASP A 7 0.46 -33.78 -12.39
C ASP A 7 1.29 -33.65 -11.10
N ARG A 8 0.99 -32.66 -10.26
CA ARG A 8 1.75 -32.39 -9.03
C ARG A 8 0.89 -31.74 -7.92
N PRO A 9 1.27 -31.92 -6.64
CA PRO A 9 0.59 -31.29 -5.50
C PRO A 9 0.53 -29.76 -5.57
N LEU A 10 -0.55 -29.16 -5.05
CA LEU A 10 -0.75 -27.70 -5.05
C LEU A 10 0.32 -26.96 -4.24
N ASP A 11 0.75 -27.52 -3.11
CA ASP A 11 1.78 -26.96 -2.25
C ASP A 11 3.14 -26.86 -2.96
N ASP A 12 3.53 -27.88 -3.72
CA ASP A 12 4.75 -27.86 -4.54
C ASP A 12 4.70 -26.71 -5.57
N VAL A 13 3.56 -26.57 -6.27
CA VAL A 13 3.40 -25.47 -7.24
C VAL A 13 3.41 -24.12 -6.56
N THR A 14 2.76 -24.02 -5.39
CA THR A 14 2.70 -22.79 -4.61
C THR A 14 4.10 -22.36 -4.20
N ALA A 15 4.93 -23.29 -3.74
CA ALA A 15 6.31 -23.03 -3.33
C ALA A 15 7.16 -22.52 -4.50
N GLU A 16 7.06 -23.16 -5.67
CA GLU A 16 7.77 -22.73 -6.87
C GLU A 16 7.36 -21.33 -7.34
N LEU A 17 6.05 -21.07 -7.48
CA LEU A 17 5.55 -19.76 -7.89
C LEU A 17 5.94 -18.70 -6.85
N THR A 18 5.92 -19.03 -5.56
CA THR A 18 6.35 -18.13 -4.49
C THR A 18 7.84 -17.76 -4.61
N ALA A 19 8.70 -18.69 -5.01
CA ALA A 19 10.10 -18.40 -5.28
C ALA A 19 10.26 -17.46 -6.50
N LEU A 20 9.48 -17.69 -7.55
CA LEU A 20 9.49 -16.88 -8.77
C LEU A 20 9.00 -15.43 -8.56
N LEU A 21 8.27 -15.14 -7.47
CA LEU A 21 7.96 -13.74 -7.09
C LEU A 21 9.21 -12.89 -6.83
N GLY A 22 10.36 -13.53 -6.55
CA GLY A 22 11.66 -12.87 -6.41
C GLY A 22 12.51 -12.85 -7.70
N SER A 23 12.04 -13.42 -8.81
CA SER A 23 12.81 -13.50 -10.06
C SER A 23 13.16 -12.10 -10.57
N ILE A 24 14.33 -11.96 -11.19
CA ILE A 24 14.72 -10.74 -11.89
C ILE A 24 14.02 -10.61 -13.24
N ASP A 25 13.56 -11.73 -13.81
CA ASP A 25 12.76 -11.73 -15.03
C ASP A 25 11.34 -11.25 -14.69
N PRO A 26 10.90 -10.11 -15.22
CA PRO A 26 9.57 -9.59 -14.96
C PRO A 26 8.45 -10.49 -15.48
N LEU A 27 8.67 -11.31 -16.51
CA LEU A 27 7.67 -12.22 -17.07
C LEU A 27 7.43 -13.40 -16.13
N GLU A 28 8.49 -14.03 -15.63
CA GLU A 28 8.39 -15.10 -14.62
C GLU A 28 7.71 -14.56 -13.35
N ARG A 29 8.11 -13.38 -12.89
CA ARG A 29 7.61 -12.77 -11.67
C ARG A 29 6.15 -12.32 -11.76
N THR A 30 5.79 -11.62 -12.84
CA THR A 30 4.50 -10.95 -12.97
C THR A 30 3.45 -11.84 -13.61
N ASP A 31 3.75 -12.39 -14.78
CA ASP A 31 2.75 -13.05 -15.61
C ASP A 31 2.54 -14.50 -15.16
N GLN A 32 3.64 -15.20 -14.88
CA GLN A 32 3.60 -16.58 -14.39
C GLN A 32 3.29 -16.63 -12.90
N ALA A 33 4.21 -16.18 -12.04
CA ALA A 33 4.08 -16.34 -10.59
C ALA A 33 2.88 -15.58 -10.01
N TYR A 34 2.91 -14.25 -10.08
CA TYR A 34 1.83 -13.44 -9.54
C TYR A 34 0.50 -13.68 -10.28
N GLY A 35 0.53 -13.73 -11.62
CA GLY A 35 -0.67 -13.92 -12.43
C GLY A 35 -1.44 -15.20 -12.08
N GLU A 36 -0.73 -16.32 -11.90
CA GLU A 36 -1.34 -17.59 -11.49
C GLU A 36 -1.83 -17.56 -10.05
N LEU A 37 -0.99 -17.14 -9.09
CA LEU A 37 -1.35 -17.10 -7.68
C LEU A 37 -2.55 -16.18 -7.43
N ALA A 38 -2.53 -14.96 -7.97
CA ALA A 38 -3.61 -13.99 -7.81
C ALA A 38 -4.91 -14.50 -8.44
N ARG A 39 -4.82 -15.20 -9.57
CA ARG A 39 -6.00 -15.85 -10.18
C ARG A 39 -6.57 -16.93 -9.26
N TRP A 40 -5.74 -17.82 -8.74
CA TRP A 40 -6.17 -18.91 -7.86
C TRP A 40 -6.78 -18.42 -6.55
N ILE A 41 -6.22 -17.35 -5.97
CA ILE A 41 -6.82 -16.65 -4.84
C ILE A 41 -8.22 -16.15 -5.21
N ARG A 42 -8.36 -15.40 -6.32
CA ARG A 42 -9.65 -14.84 -6.75
C ARG A 42 -10.70 -15.90 -7.07
N THR A 43 -10.30 -17.04 -7.65
CA THR A 43 -11.22 -18.13 -8.02
C THR A 43 -11.48 -19.12 -6.88
N GLY A 44 -10.93 -18.88 -5.68
CA GLY A 44 -11.20 -19.67 -4.48
C GLY A 44 -10.44 -20.98 -4.34
N VAL A 45 -9.38 -21.20 -5.14
CA VAL A 45 -8.53 -22.40 -5.03
C VAL A 45 -7.87 -22.48 -3.65
N TYR A 46 -7.57 -21.33 -3.04
CA TYR A 46 -6.93 -21.24 -1.74
C TYR A 46 -7.90 -20.97 -0.59
N ASP A 47 -9.23 -21.04 -0.74
CA ASP A 47 -10.15 -20.64 0.33
C ASP A 47 -9.90 -21.39 1.65
N GLU A 48 -9.67 -22.70 1.59
CA GLU A 48 -9.37 -23.54 2.76
C GLU A 48 -7.92 -23.36 3.27
N LEU A 49 -7.04 -22.79 2.45
CA LEU A 49 -5.60 -22.63 2.71
C LEU A 49 -5.20 -21.15 2.87
N LEU A 50 -6.17 -20.23 2.90
CA LEU A 50 -5.93 -18.79 2.76
C LEU A 50 -5.05 -18.26 3.89
N ALA A 51 -5.27 -18.77 5.11
CA ALA A 51 -4.43 -18.46 6.27
C ALA A 51 -2.96 -18.85 6.04
N GLY A 52 -2.71 -20.07 5.57
CA GLY A 52 -1.35 -20.56 5.32
C GLY A 52 -0.65 -19.81 4.19
N LEU A 53 -1.38 -19.51 3.10
CA LEU A 53 -0.85 -18.72 2.00
C LEU A 53 -0.48 -17.30 2.45
N GLY A 54 -1.38 -16.61 3.15
CA GLY A 54 -1.11 -15.27 3.67
C GLY A 54 0.02 -15.26 4.71
N ASP A 55 0.15 -16.29 5.55
CA ASP A 55 1.29 -16.43 6.45
C ASP A 55 2.61 -16.55 5.67
N GLY A 56 2.67 -17.38 4.62
CA GLY A 56 3.83 -17.49 3.74
C GLY A 56 4.15 -16.19 3.01
N MET A 57 3.15 -15.46 2.53
CA MET A 57 3.35 -14.15 1.88
C MET A 57 3.83 -13.11 2.88
N SER A 58 3.31 -13.10 4.10
CA SER A 58 3.75 -12.17 5.15
C SER A 58 5.20 -12.41 5.58
N ALA A 59 5.65 -13.67 5.64
CA ALA A 59 7.05 -14.01 5.88
C ALA A 59 7.97 -13.49 4.75
N GLY A 60 7.48 -13.47 3.51
CA GLY A 60 8.22 -12.92 2.37
C GLY A 60 8.51 -11.42 2.46
N LEU A 61 7.79 -10.66 3.31
CA LEU A 61 8.06 -9.24 3.57
C LEU A 61 9.41 -9.02 4.28
N GLU A 62 9.93 -10.03 4.98
CA GLU A 62 11.16 -9.92 5.76
C GLU A 62 12.42 -10.23 4.93
N VAL A 63 12.28 -10.82 3.74
CA VAL A 63 13.39 -11.29 2.91
C VAL A 63 14.25 -10.12 2.43
N GLY A 64 15.44 -9.96 3.02
CA GLY A 64 16.36 -8.86 2.70
C GLY A 64 15.86 -7.47 3.15
N LEU A 65 14.94 -7.41 4.12
CA LEU A 65 14.40 -6.14 4.61
C LEU A 65 15.54 -5.23 5.14
N GLY A 66 15.58 -4.00 4.63
CA GLY A 66 16.61 -3.02 4.94
C GLY A 66 17.69 -2.93 3.87
N GLU A 67 17.79 -3.91 2.96
CA GLU A 67 18.61 -3.78 1.77
C GLU A 67 18.01 -2.81 0.77
N THR A 68 18.88 -2.07 0.08
CA THR A 68 18.52 -1.14 -0.99
C THR A 68 19.38 -1.40 -2.21
N GLY A 69 18.78 -1.40 -3.40
CA GLY A 69 19.53 -1.59 -4.65
C GLY A 69 19.72 -3.04 -5.07
N THR A 70 19.41 -4.01 -4.20
CA THR A 70 19.49 -5.45 -4.47
C THR A 70 18.21 -5.99 -5.09
N ASP A 71 18.22 -7.23 -5.58
CA ASP A 71 17.04 -7.85 -6.19
C ASP A 71 16.04 -8.40 -5.15
N THR A 72 16.41 -8.42 -3.87
CA THR A 72 15.53 -8.90 -2.78
C THR A 72 14.25 -8.07 -2.64
N VAL A 73 14.24 -6.82 -3.16
CA VAL A 73 13.05 -5.97 -3.22
C VAL A 73 11.89 -6.64 -3.95
N PHE A 74 12.15 -7.45 -4.98
CA PHE A 74 11.10 -8.11 -5.75
C PHE A 74 10.33 -9.08 -4.85
N ARG A 75 11.04 -9.93 -4.10
CA ARG A 75 10.38 -10.91 -3.24
C ARG A 75 9.48 -10.25 -2.20
N ARG A 76 9.93 -9.17 -1.55
CA ARG A 76 9.15 -8.43 -0.53
C ARG A 76 7.95 -7.72 -1.13
N SER A 77 8.19 -6.95 -2.19
CA SER A 77 7.17 -6.16 -2.86
C SER A 77 6.03 -7.02 -3.42
N TRP A 78 6.37 -8.11 -4.10
CA TRP A 78 5.37 -9.01 -4.69
C TRP A 78 4.67 -9.89 -3.64
N SER A 79 5.33 -10.15 -2.50
CA SER A 79 4.66 -10.66 -1.30
C SER A 79 3.57 -9.71 -0.82
N ALA A 80 3.87 -8.40 -0.70
CA ALA A 80 2.90 -7.41 -0.26
C ALA A 80 1.71 -7.32 -1.24
N ARG A 81 1.98 -7.45 -2.55
CA ARG A 81 0.92 -7.49 -3.56
C ARG A 81 -0.02 -8.69 -3.38
N LEU A 82 0.52 -9.90 -3.15
CA LEU A 82 -0.30 -11.07 -2.88
C LEU A 82 -0.97 -11.05 -1.51
N MET A 83 -0.37 -10.39 -0.51
CA MET A 83 -1.05 -10.10 0.76
C MET A 83 -2.32 -9.28 0.52
N ALA A 84 -2.25 -8.24 -0.33
CA ALA A 84 -3.45 -7.49 -0.72
C ALA A 84 -4.52 -8.41 -1.33
N ASP A 85 -4.14 -9.31 -2.24
CA ASP A 85 -5.08 -10.26 -2.84
C ASP A 85 -5.67 -11.25 -1.82
N CYS A 86 -4.88 -11.72 -0.84
CA CYS A 86 -5.36 -12.59 0.23
C CYS A 86 -6.36 -11.87 1.14
N VAL A 87 -6.06 -10.63 1.54
CA VAL A 87 -6.97 -9.81 2.36
C VAL A 87 -8.24 -9.47 1.58
N ALA A 88 -8.12 -9.13 0.29
CA ALA A 88 -9.28 -8.89 -0.58
C ALA A 88 -10.18 -10.13 -0.68
N ARG A 89 -9.58 -11.32 -0.85
CA ARG A 89 -10.32 -12.58 -0.87
C ARG A 89 -11.02 -12.82 0.46
N GLU A 90 -10.32 -12.63 1.57
CA GLU A 90 -10.90 -12.78 2.90
C GLU A 90 -12.04 -11.79 3.14
N ASN A 91 -11.93 -10.54 2.71
CA ASN A 91 -13.02 -9.56 2.80
C ASN A 91 -14.29 -10.04 2.07
N ALA A 92 -14.13 -10.83 1.00
CA ALA A 92 -15.22 -11.39 0.22
C ALA A 92 -15.85 -12.64 0.84
N ILE A 93 -15.05 -13.56 1.40
CA ILE A 93 -15.53 -14.87 1.89
C ILE A 93 -15.74 -14.92 3.41
N ARG A 94 -15.02 -14.09 4.18
CA ARG A 94 -15.14 -13.88 5.63
C ARG A 94 -14.98 -15.15 6.46
N VAL A 95 -13.92 -15.91 6.21
CA VAL A 95 -13.69 -17.21 6.88
C VAL A 95 -12.60 -17.15 7.93
N LEU A 96 -11.74 -16.13 7.93
CA LEU A 96 -10.64 -16.00 8.86
C LEU A 96 -11.05 -15.24 10.13
N PRO A 97 -10.48 -15.59 11.30
CA PRO A 97 -10.72 -14.86 12.53
C PRO A 97 -10.02 -13.49 12.50
N ALA A 98 -10.60 -12.50 13.20
CA ALA A 98 -10.04 -11.15 13.32
C ALA A 98 -8.54 -11.14 13.68
N ARG A 99 -8.13 -12.00 14.62
CA ARG A 99 -6.72 -12.14 15.04
C ARG A 99 -5.77 -12.37 13.85
N GLN A 100 -6.18 -13.15 12.86
CA GLN A 100 -5.33 -13.46 11.71
C GLN A 100 -5.08 -12.20 10.86
N LEU A 101 -6.14 -11.46 10.53
CA LEU A 101 -6.02 -10.22 9.76
C LEU A 101 -5.23 -9.14 10.51
N LEU A 102 -5.37 -9.06 11.83
CA LEU A 102 -4.60 -8.12 12.64
C LEU A 102 -3.10 -8.44 12.65
N VAL A 103 -2.73 -9.74 12.71
CA VAL A 103 -1.32 -10.17 12.59
C VAL A 103 -0.76 -9.82 11.21
N TRP A 104 -1.53 -10.04 10.14
CA TRP A 104 -1.13 -9.63 8.80
C TRP A 104 -0.99 -8.12 8.68
N GLY A 105 -1.93 -7.36 9.26
CA GLY A 105 -1.89 -5.90 9.29
C GLY A 105 -0.65 -5.37 9.99
N ASP A 106 -0.28 -5.92 11.14
CA ASP A 106 0.93 -5.55 11.88
C ASP A 106 2.21 -5.81 11.06
N ARG A 107 2.30 -6.97 10.40
CA ARG A 107 3.44 -7.30 9.52
C ARG A 107 3.53 -6.36 8.32
N VAL A 108 2.40 -6.07 7.67
CA VAL A 108 2.33 -5.13 6.53
C VAL A 108 2.68 -3.72 6.98
N ALA A 109 2.17 -3.23 8.10
CA ALA A 109 2.47 -1.90 8.63
C ALA A 109 3.95 -1.76 9.03
N THR A 110 4.50 -2.77 9.71
CA THR A 110 5.90 -2.79 10.14
C THR A 110 6.86 -2.81 8.96
N TRP A 111 6.67 -3.71 8.00
CA TRP A 111 7.43 -3.70 6.74
C TRP A 111 7.20 -2.39 5.98
N PHE A 112 5.94 -1.98 5.94
CA PHE A 112 5.36 -0.69 5.56
C PHE A 112 6.24 0.51 5.86
N VAL A 113 6.77 0.62 7.08
CA VAL A 113 7.57 1.78 7.50
C VAL A 113 9.07 1.50 7.36
N ARG A 114 9.49 0.23 7.41
CA ARG A 114 10.90 -0.20 7.39
C ARG A 114 11.50 -0.42 6.00
N GLU A 115 10.69 -0.63 4.96
CA GLU A 115 11.20 -0.84 3.59
C GLU A 115 12.07 0.34 3.14
N GLY A 116 13.31 0.05 2.77
CA GLY A 116 14.29 1.06 2.35
C GLY A 116 14.40 1.19 0.83
N ASP A 117 13.97 0.19 0.07
CA ASP A 117 14.07 0.19 -1.38
C ASP A 117 12.84 0.85 -2.01
N LEU A 118 13.03 2.09 -2.46
CA LEU A 118 11.97 2.94 -2.99
C LEU A 118 11.90 2.95 -4.52
N ARG A 119 12.64 2.05 -5.18
CA ARG A 119 12.63 1.99 -6.64
C ARG A 119 11.26 1.53 -7.13
N GLY A 120 10.61 2.33 -7.97
CA GLY A 120 9.39 1.90 -8.65
C GLY A 120 9.66 1.00 -9.86
N HIS A 121 10.80 1.20 -10.53
CA HIS A 121 11.24 0.40 -11.67
C HIS A 121 12.76 0.17 -11.60
N VAL A 122 13.20 -1.01 -12.06
CA VAL A 122 14.61 -1.38 -12.18
C VAL A 122 14.88 -1.71 -13.64
N GLU A 123 15.83 -0.98 -14.24
CA GLU A 123 16.19 -1.16 -15.65
C GLU A 123 16.59 -2.62 -15.94
N GLY A 124 16.04 -3.18 -17.01
CA GLY A 124 16.22 -4.59 -17.40
C GLY A 124 15.49 -5.62 -16.53
N LYS A 125 14.92 -5.23 -15.37
CA LYS A 125 14.25 -6.16 -14.43
C LYS A 125 12.77 -5.83 -14.19
N GLY A 126 12.31 -4.67 -14.65
CA GLY A 126 10.91 -4.27 -14.59
C GLY A 126 10.48 -3.63 -13.26
N PRO A 127 9.17 -3.64 -12.96
CA PRO A 127 8.62 -2.95 -11.80
C PRO A 127 9.04 -3.61 -10.47
N ALA A 128 9.55 -2.78 -9.56
CA ALA A 128 9.81 -3.16 -8.16
C ALA A 128 8.62 -2.75 -7.27
N LEU A 129 8.19 -1.49 -7.29
CA LEU A 129 6.88 -1.03 -6.79
C LEU A 129 6.55 -1.35 -5.31
N ALA A 130 7.57 -1.45 -4.43
CA ALA A 130 7.36 -1.85 -3.03
C ALA A 130 6.32 -0.99 -2.30
N LEU A 131 6.43 0.34 -2.38
CA LEU A 131 5.45 1.24 -1.75
C LEU A 131 4.06 1.15 -2.37
N SER A 132 3.99 1.00 -3.69
CA SER A 132 2.71 0.82 -4.38
C SER A 132 1.98 -0.44 -3.90
N HIS A 133 2.68 -1.56 -3.78
CA HIS A 133 2.09 -2.81 -3.32
C HIS A 133 1.74 -2.79 -1.83
N GLY A 134 2.55 -2.13 -0.99
CA GLY A 134 2.21 -1.93 0.41
C GLY A 134 0.99 -1.05 0.61
N ALA A 135 0.85 0.02 -0.18
CA ALA A 135 -0.34 0.86 -0.17
C ALA A 135 -1.60 0.07 -0.58
N ASP A 136 -1.50 -0.82 -1.58
CA ASP A 136 -2.61 -1.72 -1.94
C ASP A 136 -3.01 -2.63 -0.79
N ALA A 137 -2.03 -3.23 -0.09
CA ALA A 137 -2.31 -4.09 1.07
C ALA A 137 -3.00 -3.31 2.21
N ILE A 138 -2.54 -2.09 2.50
CA ILE A 138 -3.18 -1.19 3.47
C ILE A 138 -4.62 -0.87 3.05
N ALA A 139 -4.87 -0.62 1.77
CA ALA A 139 -6.20 -0.35 1.25
C ALA A 139 -7.16 -1.53 1.52
N GLU A 140 -6.72 -2.76 1.24
CA GLU A 140 -7.55 -3.96 1.48
C GLU A 140 -7.76 -4.23 2.97
N LEU A 141 -6.76 -3.99 3.82
CA LEU A 141 -6.91 -4.08 5.28
C LEU A 141 -7.95 -3.08 5.80
N ALA A 142 -7.95 -1.85 5.29
CA ALA A 142 -8.89 -0.82 5.69
C ALA A 142 -10.37 -1.16 5.38
N VAL A 143 -10.61 -1.95 4.33
CA VAL A 143 -11.96 -2.43 3.96
C VAL A 143 -12.44 -3.53 4.92
N SER A 144 -11.53 -4.21 5.62
CA SER A 144 -11.88 -5.35 6.48
C SER A 144 -12.78 -4.97 7.65
N GLN A 145 -13.84 -5.75 7.87
CA GLN A 145 -14.74 -5.58 9.02
C GLN A 145 -14.03 -5.69 10.38
N HIS A 146 -12.84 -6.32 10.41
CA HIS A 146 -12.04 -6.49 11.62
C HIS A 146 -11.19 -5.26 11.99
N PHE A 147 -11.11 -4.26 11.10
CA PHE A 147 -10.41 -3.02 11.34
C PHE A 147 -11.42 -1.96 11.80
N GLY A 148 -11.38 -1.66 13.10
CA GLY A 148 -12.17 -0.61 13.72
C GLY A 148 -11.44 0.74 13.71
N LEU A 149 -12.00 1.72 14.41
CA LEU A 149 -11.41 3.05 14.50
C LEU A 149 -9.94 3.05 14.98
N PRO A 150 -9.53 2.29 16.02
CA PRO A 150 -8.14 2.24 16.44
C PRO A 150 -7.21 1.74 15.33
N GLU A 151 -7.56 0.64 14.67
CA GLU A 151 -6.74 0.05 13.61
C GLU A 151 -6.67 0.96 12.38
N LEU A 152 -7.79 1.58 11.98
CA LEU A 152 -7.80 2.54 10.87
C LEU A 152 -6.95 3.79 11.16
N THR A 153 -6.93 4.24 12.42
CA THR A 153 -6.06 5.35 12.85
C THR A 153 -4.59 4.96 12.73
N VAL A 154 -4.23 3.74 13.13
CA VAL A 154 -2.86 3.21 12.94
C VAL A 154 -2.50 3.17 11.45
N LEU A 155 -3.40 2.73 10.57
CA LEU A 155 -3.13 2.73 9.12
C LEU A 155 -2.92 4.15 8.55
N LEU A 156 -3.66 5.15 9.04
CA LEU A 156 -3.41 6.56 8.71
C LEU A 156 -2.03 7.02 9.16
N ASP A 157 -1.64 6.68 10.39
CA ASP A 157 -0.33 7.02 10.92
C ASP A 157 0.80 6.34 10.14
N VAL A 158 0.62 5.07 9.73
CA VAL A 158 1.58 4.36 8.86
C VAL A 158 1.78 5.06 7.51
N LEU A 159 0.70 5.53 6.88
CA LEU A 159 0.77 6.29 5.63
C LEU A 159 1.45 7.66 5.84
N ALA A 160 1.17 8.34 6.95
CA ALA A 160 1.84 9.59 7.29
C ALA A 160 3.32 9.39 7.59
N ASP A 161 3.68 8.41 8.41
CA ASP A 161 5.06 8.07 8.75
C ASP A 161 5.88 7.78 7.50
N ARG A 162 5.33 6.99 6.57
CA ARG A 162 5.99 6.67 5.31
C ARG A 162 6.19 7.90 4.41
N THR A 163 5.19 8.75 4.28
CA THR A 163 5.28 9.95 3.43
C THR A 163 6.21 11.01 4.02
N LEU A 164 6.27 11.09 5.36
CA LEU A 164 7.11 12.03 6.12
C LEU A 164 8.53 11.52 6.37
N LEU A 165 8.80 10.24 6.12
CA LEU A 165 10.14 9.68 6.26
C LEU A 165 11.11 10.43 5.33
N PRO A 166 12.23 10.99 5.83
CA PRO A 166 13.26 11.56 4.97
C PRO A 166 13.86 10.50 4.04
N THR A 167 13.88 10.78 2.75
CA THR A 167 14.44 9.88 1.74
C THR A 167 15.30 10.66 0.75
N GLY A 168 16.20 9.97 0.04
CA GLY A 168 16.92 10.52 -1.11
C GLY A 168 16.20 10.31 -2.44
N THR A 169 14.94 9.85 -2.42
CA THR A 169 14.24 9.34 -3.61
C THR A 169 12.88 10.00 -3.76
N ARG A 170 12.64 10.55 -4.96
CA ARG A 170 11.31 11.01 -5.36
C ARG A 170 10.45 9.82 -5.79
N LEU A 171 9.22 9.78 -5.31
CA LEU A 171 8.22 8.80 -5.68
C LEU A 171 7.49 9.27 -6.94
N VAL A 172 7.77 8.62 -8.07
CA VAL A 172 7.35 9.08 -9.41
C VAL A 172 6.76 7.97 -10.28
N SER A 173 6.53 6.78 -9.72
CA SER A 173 6.03 5.60 -10.44
C SER A 173 4.56 5.30 -10.11
N GLY A 174 3.82 6.31 -9.63
CA GLY A 174 2.40 6.21 -9.25
C GLY A 174 2.16 5.86 -7.78
N GLU A 175 3.21 5.84 -6.94
CA GLU A 175 3.08 5.61 -5.50
C GLU A 175 2.14 6.65 -4.83
N PRO A 176 2.21 7.97 -5.13
CA PRO A 176 1.32 8.95 -4.50
C PRO A 176 -0.17 8.64 -4.69
N ASP A 177 -0.57 8.17 -5.87
CA ASP A 177 -1.96 7.82 -6.16
C ASP A 177 -2.42 6.56 -5.41
N ARG A 178 -1.53 5.58 -5.26
CA ARG A 178 -1.86 4.34 -4.52
C ARG A 178 -1.91 4.59 -3.01
N LEU A 179 -1.01 5.41 -2.48
CA LEU A 179 -1.08 5.90 -1.09
C LEU A 179 -2.39 6.66 -0.83
N ALA A 180 -2.77 7.58 -1.75
CA ALA A 180 -4.02 8.32 -1.64
C ALA A 180 -5.22 7.36 -1.67
N ARG A 181 -5.20 6.35 -2.55
CA ARG A 181 -6.25 5.32 -2.61
C ARG A 181 -6.39 4.54 -1.30
N ALA A 182 -5.29 4.17 -0.66
CA ALA A 182 -5.31 3.53 0.66
C ALA A 182 -5.99 4.43 1.71
N THR A 183 -5.73 5.74 1.65
CA THR A 183 -6.41 6.73 2.50
C THR A 183 -7.90 6.78 2.20
N ILE A 184 -8.30 6.78 0.93
CA ILE A 184 -9.72 6.74 0.57
C ILE A 184 -10.40 5.45 1.04
N ALA A 185 -9.72 4.31 0.99
CA ALA A 185 -10.25 3.05 1.52
C ALA A 185 -10.52 3.12 3.03
N ILE A 186 -9.62 3.77 3.79
CA ILE A 186 -9.83 4.05 5.22
C ILE A 186 -11.05 4.96 5.43
N LEU A 187 -11.14 6.04 4.66
CA LEU A 187 -12.23 7.00 4.77
C LEU A 187 -13.59 6.43 4.34
N GLY A 188 -13.60 5.48 3.40
CA GLY A 188 -14.82 4.84 2.89
C GLY A 188 -15.58 4.00 3.92
N ARG A 189 -15.00 3.79 5.11
CA ARG A 189 -15.68 3.16 6.26
C ARG A 189 -16.54 4.13 7.07
N ASP A 190 -16.40 5.44 6.85
CA ASP A 190 -17.18 6.49 7.52
C ASP A 190 -17.18 6.42 9.06
N ILE A 191 -16.10 5.89 9.65
CA ILE A 191 -15.91 5.83 11.10
C ILE A 191 -14.75 6.69 11.62
N VAL A 192 -13.93 7.26 10.73
CA VAL A 192 -12.82 8.14 11.13
C VAL A 192 -13.29 9.60 11.16
N PRO A 193 -13.34 10.25 12.33
CA PRO A 193 -13.86 11.60 12.46
C PRO A 193 -12.84 12.67 12.05
N MET A 194 -13.34 13.87 11.74
CA MET A 194 -12.48 15.03 11.46
C MET A 194 -11.53 15.39 12.60
N SER A 195 -11.86 15.08 13.86
CA SER A 195 -10.97 15.28 15.00
C SER A 195 -9.67 14.46 14.93
N ILE A 196 -9.62 13.42 14.09
CA ILE A 196 -8.41 12.66 13.77
C ILE A 196 -7.79 13.19 12.47
N LEU A 197 -8.62 13.42 11.44
CA LEU A 197 -8.15 13.77 10.10
C LEU A 197 -7.51 15.16 10.02
N GLU A 198 -8.05 16.15 10.72
CA GLU A 198 -7.53 17.52 10.67
C GLU A 198 -6.11 17.60 11.25
N PRO A 199 -5.82 17.09 12.47
CA PRO A 199 -4.44 16.99 12.96
C PRO A 199 -3.53 16.16 12.05
N TRP A 200 -4.05 15.09 11.46
CA TRP A 200 -3.29 14.22 10.56
C TRP A 200 -2.90 14.94 9.25
N VAL A 201 -3.81 15.71 8.63
CA VAL A 201 -3.48 16.55 7.47
C VAL A 201 -2.50 17.66 7.85
N ALA A 202 -2.69 18.31 9.00
CA ALA A 202 -1.77 19.35 9.48
C ALA A 202 -0.35 18.79 9.68
N ARG A 203 -0.22 17.57 10.20
CA ARG A 203 1.05 16.84 10.33
C ARG A 203 1.74 16.67 8.98
N LEU A 204 1.00 16.24 7.94
CA LEU A 204 1.50 16.11 6.57
C LEU A 204 1.92 17.46 5.99
N ALA A 205 1.07 18.49 6.14
CA ALA A 205 1.35 19.83 5.64
C ALA A 205 2.65 20.40 6.22
N ASN A 206 2.87 20.24 7.53
CA ASN A 206 4.10 20.66 8.20
C ASN A 206 5.35 19.99 7.61
N GLY A 207 5.28 18.69 7.29
CA GLY A 207 6.39 17.97 6.67
C GLY A 207 6.55 18.20 5.16
N ALA A 208 5.51 18.70 4.50
CA ALA A 208 5.48 19.06 3.09
C ALA A 208 6.17 20.41 2.79
N ILE A 209 6.50 21.21 3.81
CA ILE A 209 7.31 22.43 3.68
C ILE A 209 8.78 22.04 3.78
N ALA A 210 9.55 22.30 2.72
CA ALA A 210 11.01 22.19 2.77
C ALA A 210 11.63 23.47 3.33
N ILE A 211 12.42 23.33 4.39
CA ILE A 211 13.52 24.25 4.69
C ILE A 211 14.78 23.41 4.51
N ASP A 212 15.46 23.55 3.37
CA ASP A 212 16.56 22.63 3.05
C ASP A 212 17.68 23.26 2.20
N PRO A 213 18.75 23.74 2.84
CA PRO A 213 19.99 24.11 2.16
C PRO A 213 20.78 22.92 1.56
N ALA A 214 20.47 21.65 1.89
CA ALA A 214 21.32 20.47 1.63
C ALA A 214 20.68 19.32 0.79
N GLY A 215 19.36 19.30 0.55
CA GLY A 215 18.67 18.54 -0.51
C GLY A 215 17.83 17.31 -0.12
N GLN A 216 18.03 16.68 1.05
CA GLN A 216 17.26 15.47 1.46
C GLN A 216 15.84 15.79 1.95
N ALA A 217 15.64 16.92 2.62
CA ALA A 217 14.29 17.40 2.97
C ALA A 217 13.49 17.83 1.72
N ALA A 218 14.14 18.06 0.58
CA ALA A 218 13.46 18.32 -0.69
C ALA A 218 12.70 17.10 -1.24
N CYS A 219 13.22 15.87 -1.11
CA CYS A 219 12.51 14.67 -1.56
C CYS A 219 11.31 14.34 -0.68
N ARG A 220 11.45 14.43 0.66
CA ARG A 220 10.31 14.31 1.59
C ARG A 220 9.20 15.30 1.25
N SER A 221 9.56 16.58 1.14
CA SER A 221 8.60 17.64 0.79
C SER A 221 7.91 17.36 -0.56
N PHE A 222 8.67 17.00 -1.59
CA PHE A 222 8.14 16.61 -2.89
C PHE A 222 7.14 15.44 -2.78
N ASN A 223 7.52 14.36 -2.09
CA ASN A 223 6.69 13.17 -1.95
C ASN A 223 5.39 13.49 -1.18
N THR A 224 5.50 14.21 -0.06
CA THR A 224 4.35 14.59 0.77
C THR A 224 3.40 15.52 0.02
N GLN A 225 3.92 16.49 -0.74
CA GLN A 225 3.08 17.36 -1.57
C GLN A 225 2.36 16.58 -2.68
N ASN A 226 3.04 15.66 -3.37
CA ASN A 226 2.40 14.85 -4.41
C ASN A 226 1.32 13.93 -3.81
N TYR A 227 1.56 13.37 -2.63
CA TYR A 227 0.55 12.61 -1.90
C TYR A 227 -0.67 13.47 -1.52
N LEU A 228 -0.47 14.67 -0.95
CA LEU A 228 -1.57 15.59 -0.62
C LEU A 228 -2.37 16.01 -1.87
N ARG A 229 -1.70 16.25 -3.00
CA ARG A 229 -2.36 16.57 -4.29
C ARG A 229 -3.17 15.38 -4.81
N ALA A 230 -2.61 14.17 -4.78
CA ALA A 230 -3.30 12.95 -5.17
C ALA A 230 -4.52 12.68 -4.28
N LEU A 231 -4.38 12.88 -2.97
CA LEU A 231 -5.48 12.74 -2.01
C LEU A 231 -6.58 13.77 -2.27
N HIS A 232 -6.24 15.04 -2.42
CA HIS A 232 -7.20 16.08 -2.80
C HIS A 232 -7.95 15.73 -4.08
N LEU A 233 -7.25 15.26 -5.12
CA LEU A 233 -7.87 14.85 -6.38
C LEU A 233 -8.84 13.69 -6.18
N GLN A 234 -8.44 12.64 -5.46
CA GLN A 234 -9.29 11.46 -5.25
C GLN A 234 -10.49 11.76 -4.34
N VAL A 235 -10.35 12.58 -3.30
CA VAL A 235 -11.48 13.06 -2.48
C VAL A 235 -12.43 13.91 -3.34
N THR A 236 -11.89 14.74 -4.23
CA THR A 236 -12.68 15.60 -5.14
C THR A 236 -13.51 14.77 -6.11
N LEU A 237 -12.88 13.85 -6.83
CA LEU A 237 -13.53 13.00 -7.82
C LEU A 237 -14.50 12.00 -7.16
N GLY A 238 -14.16 11.53 -5.97
CA GLY A 238 -14.76 10.33 -5.38
C GLY A 238 -14.24 9.07 -6.05
N THR A 239 -14.41 7.92 -5.39
CA THR A 239 -13.95 6.64 -5.93
C THR A 239 -15.12 5.93 -6.61
N PRO A 240 -14.94 5.46 -7.87
CA PRO A 240 -15.95 4.65 -8.53
C PRO A 240 -16.28 3.41 -7.69
N GLY A 241 -17.56 3.22 -7.35
CA GLY A 241 -18.06 2.01 -6.68
C GLY A 241 -18.07 2.02 -5.15
N SER A 242 -17.35 2.92 -4.47
CA SER A 242 -17.30 2.99 -2.99
C SER A 242 -17.93 4.27 -2.40
N GLY A 243 -18.59 5.09 -3.23
CA GLY A 243 -19.24 6.32 -2.79
C GLY A 243 -18.25 7.43 -2.42
N ARG A 244 -18.73 8.44 -1.70
CA ARG A 244 -17.93 9.56 -1.19
C ARG A 244 -17.90 9.46 0.34
N PRO A 245 -16.74 9.61 1.00
CA PRO A 245 -16.68 9.63 2.45
C PRO A 245 -17.60 10.71 3.04
N GLY A 246 -18.25 10.43 4.16
CA GLY A 246 -19.13 11.36 4.87
C GLY A 246 -18.41 12.64 5.29
N VAL A 247 -17.10 12.54 5.57
CA VAL A 247 -16.22 13.67 5.92
C VAL A 247 -15.73 14.49 4.72
N ARG A 248 -16.16 14.17 3.49
CA ARG A 248 -15.58 14.73 2.26
C ARG A 248 -15.54 16.26 2.23
N SER A 249 -16.66 16.92 2.58
CA SER A 249 -16.75 18.38 2.46
C SER A 249 -15.75 19.08 3.37
N ASP A 250 -15.69 18.65 4.64
CA ASP A 250 -14.78 19.22 5.64
C ASP A 250 -13.33 18.87 5.32
N LEU A 251 -13.06 17.63 4.90
CA LEU A 251 -11.72 17.21 4.50
C LEU A 251 -11.20 17.98 3.29
N LEU A 252 -12.05 18.32 2.32
CA LEU A 252 -11.64 19.15 1.18
C LEU A 252 -11.23 20.56 1.63
N LEU A 253 -11.91 21.15 2.60
CA LEU A 253 -11.52 22.46 3.14
C LEU A 253 -10.14 22.39 3.77
N VAL A 254 -9.90 21.39 4.63
CA VAL A 254 -8.60 21.18 5.29
C VAL A 254 -7.49 20.90 4.27
N LEU A 255 -7.74 20.07 3.26
CA LEU A 255 -6.76 19.77 2.21
C LEU A 255 -6.43 21.00 1.34
N VAL A 256 -7.43 21.81 0.99
CA VAL A 256 -7.21 23.05 0.22
C VAL A 256 -6.39 24.05 1.01
N GLU A 257 -6.66 24.21 2.31
CA GLU A 257 -5.87 25.06 3.20
C GLU A 257 -4.42 24.58 3.27
N ALA A 258 -4.20 23.29 3.60
CA ALA A 258 -2.87 22.68 3.63
C ALA A 258 -2.11 22.84 2.31
N LEU A 259 -2.78 22.67 1.16
CA LEU A 259 -2.16 22.84 -0.15
C LEU A 259 -1.78 24.31 -0.43
N ARG A 260 -2.58 25.29 -0.02
CA ARG A 260 -2.24 26.72 -0.14
C ARG A 260 -1.09 27.12 0.77
N GLU A 261 -1.05 26.59 1.98
CA GLU A 261 0.03 26.85 2.92
C GLU A 261 1.36 26.31 2.40
N THR A 262 1.35 25.10 1.85
CA THR A 262 2.56 24.39 1.40
C THR A 262 3.02 24.80 -0.01
N ASN A 263 2.18 25.50 -0.78
CA ASN A 263 2.47 25.93 -2.16
C ASN A 263 2.20 27.42 -2.33
N ARG A 264 3.27 28.23 -2.37
CA ARG A 264 3.15 29.70 -2.44
C ARG A 264 2.39 30.17 -3.68
N GLU A 265 2.58 29.50 -4.82
CA GLU A 265 1.91 29.82 -6.09
C GLU A 265 0.38 29.65 -6.03
N LEU A 266 -0.16 28.93 -5.04
CA LEU A 266 -1.61 28.72 -4.88
C LEU A 266 -2.26 29.73 -3.91
N ARG A 267 -1.46 30.57 -3.24
CA ARG A 267 -1.99 31.59 -2.32
C ARG A 267 -2.65 32.69 -3.15
N ALA A 268 -3.86 33.09 -2.76
CA ALA A 268 -4.49 34.27 -3.35
C ALA A 268 -3.62 35.50 -3.04
N SER A 269 -3.33 36.29 -4.08
CA SER A 269 -2.59 37.55 -3.97
C SER A 269 -3.28 38.55 -3.03
#